data_AF-A0A2S9GFY9-F1
#
_entry.id   AF-A0A2S9GFY9-F1
#
_cell.length_a   1.000
_cell.length_b   1.000
_cell.length_c   1.000
_cell.angle_alpha   90.00
_cell.angle_beta   90.00
_cell.angle_gamma   90.00
#
_symmetry.space_group_name_H-M   'P 1'
#
loop_
_entity.id
_entity.type
_entity.pdbx_description
1 polymer ?
#
loop_
_entity_poly.entity_id
_entity_poly.type
_entity_poly.pdbx_seq_one_letter_code
_entity_poly.pdbx_strand_id
1 'polypeptide(L)'
;LIYVNDNYGDFTAAPSDIVESALDGARPDLVRPLTPGPDSQFLTKVRHSAFYATPLDYLLTRLGVRRIILTGQVTEQCILYSALD
;
A
#
# COMPACT_ATOMS: atom_id res chain seq x y z
N LEU A 1 -2.73 9.58 5.03
CA LEU A 1 -2.38 8.13 5.04
C LEU A 1 -2.21 7.69 3.59
N ILE A 2 -1.16 6.94 3.27
CA ILE A 2 -0.90 6.46 1.91
C ILE A 2 -0.88 4.93 1.98
N TYR A 3 -1.78 4.30 1.25
CA TYR A 3 -1.80 2.84 1.05
C TYR A 3 -0.96 2.53 -0.18
N VAL A 4 -0.07 1.55 -0.06
CA VAL A 4 0.74 1.05 -1.18
C VAL A 4 0.57 -0.46 -1.23
N ASN A 5 -0.29 -0.93 -2.15
CA ASN A 5 -0.73 -2.32 -2.18
C ASN A 5 -0.27 -3.04 -3.44
N ASP A 6 0.00 -4.34 -3.32
CA ASP A 6 0.18 -5.18 -4.49
C ASP A 6 -1.12 -5.23 -5.30
N ASN A 7 -1.01 -5.11 -6.61
CA ASN A 7 -2.14 -5.34 -7.53
C ASN A 7 -2.18 -6.78 -8.05
N TYR A 8 -1.30 -7.66 -7.56
CA TYR A 8 -1.18 -9.06 -7.99
C TYR A 8 -1.00 -9.26 -9.50
N GLY A 9 -0.47 -8.25 -10.20
CA GLY A 9 -0.28 -8.27 -11.64
C GLY A 9 -1.51 -7.86 -12.46
N ASP A 10 -2.62 -7.49 -11.82
CA ASP A 10 -3.78 -6.91 -12.48
C ASP A 10 -3.63 -5.38 -12.56
N PHE A 11 -3.28 -4.89 -13.75
CA PHE A 11 -3.14 -3.45 -14.02
C PHE A 11 -4.46 -2.77 -14.39
N THR A 12 -5.55 -3.52 -14.45
CA THR A 12 -6.90 -2.99 -14.66
C THR A 12 -7.67 -2.79 -13.36
N ALA A 13 -7.22 -3.45 -12.28
CA ALA A 13 -7.82 -3.34 -10.96
C ALA A 13 -7.83 -1.91 -10.44
N ALA A 14 -9.01 -1.43 -10.08
CA ALA A 14 -9.19 -0.23 -9.29
C ALA A 14 -8.83 -0.50 -7.82
N PRO A 15 -8.55 0.55 -7.01
CA PRO A 15 -8.35 0.41 -5.58
C PRO A 15 -9.51 -0.30 -4.86
N SER A 16 -10.75 -0.09 -5.31
CA SER A 16 -11.95 -0.79 -4.80
C SER A 16 -11.82 -2.30 -4.97
N ASP A 17 -11.36 -2.76 -6.13
CA ASP A 17 -11.29 -4.18 -6.46
C ASP A 17 -10.27 -4.89 -5.55
N ILE A 18 -9.15 -4.22 -5.25
CA ILE A 18 -8.14 -4.72 -4.31
C ILE A 18 -8.71 -4.81 -2.88
N VAL A 19 -9.45 -3.78 -2.45
CA VAL A 19 -10.07 -3.75 -1.13
C VAL A 19 -11.16 -4.80 -1.00
N GLU A 20 -12.02 -4.95 -2.00
CA GLU A 20 -13.08 -5.97 -2.06
C GLU A 20 -12.48 -7.37 -2.01
N SER A 21 -11.46 -7.64 -2.82
CA SER A 21 -10.73 -8.92 -2.78
C SER A 21 -10.16 -9.24 -1.39
N ALA A 22 -9.60 -8.24 -0.70
CA ALA A 22 -9.10 -8.41 0.67
C ALA A 22 -10.23 -8.66 1.69
N LEU A 23 -11.40 -8.02 1.50
CA LEU A 23 -12.59 -8.22 2.31
C LEU A 23 -13.29 -9.55 2.02
N ASP A 24 -13.13 -10.14 0.85
CA ASP A 24 -13.63 -11.47 0.52
C ASP A 24 -12.70 -12.60 1.00
N GLY A 25 -11.58 -12.23 1.64
CA GLY A 25 -10.62 -13.17 2.23
C GLY A 25 -11.14 -13.90 3.47
N ALA A 26 -10.26 -14.71 4.08
CA ALA A 26 -10.64 -15.57 5.20
C ALA A 26 -10.98 -14.82 6.51
N ARG A 27 -10.50 -13.58 6.68
CA ARG A 27 -10.64 -12.77 7.91
C ARG A 27 -11.02 -11.31 7.63
N PRO A 28 -12.21 -11.05 7.05
CA PRO A 28 -12.69 -9.70 6.75
C PRO A 28 -12.76 -8.80 7.99
N ASP A 29 -13.00 -9.40 9.15
CA ASP A 29 -13.09 -8.71 10.44
C ASP A 29 -11.78 -8.01 10.81
N LEU A 30 -10.64 -8.53 10.36
CA LEU A 30 -9.32 -7.93 10.57
C LEU A 30 -8.98 -6.87 9.51
N VAL A 31 -9.55 -6.97 8.30
CA VAL A 31 -9.27 -6.07 7.17
C VAL A 31 -10.17 -4.84 7.20
N ARG A 32 -11.45 -4.99 7.56
CA ARG A 32 -12.45 -3.91 7.56
C ARG A 32 -12.03 -2.64 8.34
N PRO A 33 -11.37 -2.72 9.51
CA PRO A 33 -10.89 -1.54 10.20
C PRO A 33 -9.73 -0.80 9.49
N LEU A 34 -9.06 -1.47 8.54
CA LEU A 34 -7.91 -0.97 7.80
C LEU A 34 -8.29 -0.48 6.39
N THR A 35 -9.57 -0.48 6.02
CA THR A 35 -9.96 -0.05 4.68
C THR A 35 -9.69 1.45 4.50
N PRO A 36 -9.21 1.89 3.33
CA PRO A 36 -8.95 3.31 3.07
C PRO A 36 -10.19 4.18 3.30
N GLY A 37 -10.03 5.25 4.09
CA GLY A 37 -11.06 6.29 4.23
C GLY A 37 -11.02 7.30 3.07
N PRO A 38 -12.00 8.23 2.98
CA PRO A 38 -12.16 9.16 1.86
C PRO A 38 -10.92 10.01 1.53
N ASP A 39 -10.13 10.38 2.54
CA ASP A 39 -8.93 11.23 2.39
C ASP A 39 -7.63 10.43 2.23
N SER A 40 -7.74 9.11 2.02
CA SER A 40 -6.57 8.24 1.87
C SER A 40 -6.05 8.28 0.43
N GLN A 41 -4.74 8.29 0.27
CA GLN A 41 -4.10 8.10 -1.03
C GLN A 41 -3.84 6.62 -1.25
N PHE A 42 -3.95 6.15 -2.49
CA PHE A 42 -3.75 4.75 -2.85
C PHE A 42 -2.80 4.64 -4.04
N LEU A 43 -1.73 3.88 -3.86
CA LEU A 43 -0.77 3.53 -4.88
C LEU A 43 -0.72 2.01 -5.03
N THR A 44 -0.48 1.54 -6.24
CA THR A 44 -0.19 0.14 -6.51
C THR A 44 1.31 -0.09 -6.60
N LYS A 45 1.76 -1.27 -6.19
CA LYS A 45 3.12 -1.77 -6.38
C LYS A 45 3.08 -3.19 -6.96
N VAL A 46 4.20 -3.61 -7.54
CA VAL A 46 4.37 -4.96 -8.14
C VAL A 46 5.61 -5.66 -7.60
N ARG A 47 6.28 -5.05 -6.63
CA ARG A 47 7.51 -5.52 -5.99
C ARG A 47 7.42 -5.28 -4.48
N HIS A 48 8.37 -5.84 -3.73
CA HIS A 48 8.34 -5.77 -2.26
C HIS A 48 8.44 -4.34 -1.75
N SER A 49 9.41 -3.56 -2.23
CA SER A 49 9.53 -2.15 -1.85
C SER A 49 8.35 -1.34 -2.37
N ALA A 50 7.79 -0.52 -1.49
CA ALA A 50 6.78 0.48 -1.81
C ALA A 50 7.32 1.63 -2.67
N PHE A 51 8.65 1.80 -2.77
CA PHE A 51 9.30 2.85 -3.56
C PHE A 51 9.70 2.37 -4.95
N TYR A 52 10.06 1.10 -5.08
CA TYR A 52 10.58 0.57 -6.34
C TYR A 52 9.53 0.63 -7.45
N ALA A 53 9.82 1.44 -8.48
CA ALA A 53 8.96 1.65 -9.64
C ALA A 53 7.53 2.12 -9.29
N THR A 54 7.38 2.90 -8.22
CA THR A 54 6.14 3.58 -7.85
C THR A 54 6.35 5.09 -7.81
N PRO A 55 5.28 5.92 -7.82
CA PRO A 55 5.41 7.37 -7.67
C PRO A 55 5.56 7.81 -6.20
N LEU A 56 5.79 6.90 -5.25
CA LEU A 56 5.78 7.21 -3.82
C LEU A 56 6.84 8.26 -3.44
N ASP A 57 8.08 8.12 -3.93
CA ASP A 57 9.17 9.05 -3.64
C ASP A 57 8.84 10.49 -4.11
N TYR A 58 8.35 10.61 -5.35
CA TYR A 58 7.89 11.88 -5.90
C TYR A 58 6.77 12.51 -5.05
N LEU A 59 5.79 11.70 -4.64
CA LEU A 59 4.67 12.16 -3.83
C LEU A 59 5.14 12.66 -2.45
N LEU A 60 6.00 11.90 -1.77
CA LEU A 60 6.52 12.29 -0.46
C LEU A 60 7.36 13.56 -0.53
N THR A 61 8.17 13.71 -1.58
CA THR A 61 8.94 14.93 -1.87
C THR A 61 8.02 16.14 -2.07
N ARG A 62 6.95 16.00 -2.87
CA ARG A 62 5.95 17.05 -3.08
C ARG A 62 5.23 17.46 -1.81
N LEU A 63 5.04 16.53 -0.88
CA LEU A 63 4.43 16.76 0.43
C LEU A 63 5.43 17.29 1.48
N GLY A 64 6.72 17.34 1.17
CA GLY A 64 7.77 17.78 2.12
C GLY A 64 7.97 16.83 3.31
N VAL A 65 7.69 15.54 3.12
CA VAL A 65 7.78 14.52 4.19
C VAL A 65 9.24 14.28 4.57
N ARG A 66 9.54 14.31 5.86
CA ARG A 66 10.88 14.03 6.42
C ARG A 66 10.95 12.81 7.33
N ARG A 67 9.80 12.23 7.66
CA ARG A 67 9.68 11.06 8.53
C ARG A 67 8.54 10.19 8.04
N ILE A 68 8.81 8.91 7.89
CA ILE A 68 7.85 7.90 7.47
C ILE A 68 7.64 6.95 8.65
N ILE A 69 6.37 6.57 8.87
CA ILE A 69 6.01 5.48 9.77
C ILE A 69 5.46 4.37 8.86
N LEU A 70 6.12 3.21 8.85
CA LEU A 70 5.72 2.06 8.05
C LEU A 70 4.87 1.13 8.90
N THR A 71 3.72 0.74 8.36
CA THR A 71 2.79 -0.24 8.96
C THR A 71 2.23 -1.11 7.85
N GLY A 72 2.09 -2.41 8.10
CA GLY A 72 1.55 -3.34 7.12
C GLY A 72 2.17 -4.71 7.25
N GLN A 73 2.11 -5.49 6.18
CA GLN A 73 2.54 -6.89 6.15
C GLN A 73 3.29 -7.25 4.85
N VAL A 74 4.20 -8.23 4.86
CA VAL A 74 4.84 -8.84 6.05
C VAL A 74 6.11 -8.09 6.43
N THR A 75 6.51 -8.20 7.70
CA THR A 75 7.58 -7.40 8.31
C THR A 75 8.91 -7.61 7.58
N GLU A 76 9.25 -8.88 7.32
CA GLU A 76 10.49 -9.34 6.74
C GLU A 76 10.57 -9.24 5.21
N GLN A 77 9.50 -8.77 4.56
CA GLN A 77 9.45 -8.55 3.12
C GLN A 77 9.06 -7.11 2.81
N CYS A 78 7.80 -6.84 2.49
CA CYS A 78 7.37 -5.54 1.99
C CYS A 78 7.74 -4.40 2.92
N ILE A 79 7.64 -4.60 4.25
CA ILE A 79 8.06 -3.57 5.21
C ILE A 79 9.58 -3.40 5.24
N LEU A 80 10.34 -4.49 5.38
CA LEU A 80 11.81 -4.46 5.39
C LEU A 80 12.38 -3.84 4.11
N TYR A 81 11.96 -4.30 2.94
CA TYR A 81 12.46 -3.78 1.66
C TYR A 81 12.07 -2.32 1.43
N SER A 82 10.90 -1.89 1.90
CA SER A 82 10.52 -0.47 1.84
C SER A 82 11.32 0.40 2.82
N ALA A 83 11.84 -0.18 3.91
CA ALA A 83 12.67 0.55 4.87
C ALA A 83 14.15 0.64 4.46
N LEU A 84 14.59 -0.25 3.55
CA LEU A 84 15.95 -0.30 3.03
C LEU A 84 16.15 0.61 1.80
N ASP A 85 15.08 0.91 1.07
CA ASP A 85 15.04 1.96 0.03
C ASP A 85 15.04 3.36 0.67
#